data_AF-A0A1T0CW85-F1
#
_entry.id   AF-A0A1T0CW85-F1
#
_cell.length_a   1.000
_cell.length_b   1.000
_cell.length_c   1.000
_cell.angle_alpha   90.00
_cell.angle_beta   90.00
_cell.angle_gamma   90.00
#
_symmetry.space_group_name_H-M   'P 1'
#
loop_
_entity.id
_entity.type
_entity.pdbx_description
1 polymer ?
#
loop_
_entity_poly.entity_id
_entity_poly.type
_entity_poly.pdbx_seq_one_letter_code
_entity_poly.pdbx_strand_id
1 'polypeptide(L)'
;MFDKGYGIMVQSCKFCAVISALSVVLLTACNQDKAEPQASNVPEQTTNQTIVNTTPIAERKANAQDNCPRLVQKKVDSNQVLRQDSMAGNTCDYFIYPYIGDTIQASISDDRIRLSLVRPDTHDFANGSFVVTKNGRHVIRLEYDAFGRRPAVMDYTIEIDIIPPSP
;
A
#
# COMPACT_ATOMS: atom_id res chain seq x y z
N MET A 1 24.25 -11.19 -56.88
CA MET A 1 23.10 -10.35 -57.21
C MET A 1 22.12 -10.45 -56.05
N PHE A 2 21.89 -9.33 -55.35
CA PHE A 2 21.14 -9.12 -54.08
C PHE A 2 21.75 -9.84 -52.85
N ASP A 3 22.42 -9.21 -51.88
CA ASP A 3 22.30 -7.90 -51.22
C ASP A 3 20.97 -7.68 -50.47
N LYS A 4 21.03 -7.81 -49.14
CA LYS A 4 20.42 -6.87 -48.17
C LYS A 4 20.89 -7.20 -46.75
N GLY A 5 21.74 -6.31 -46.23
CA GLY A 5 22.09 -6.22 -44.82
C GLY A 5 20.95 -5.68 -43.96
N TYR A 6 21.01 -5.99 -42.66
CA TYR A 6 20.28 -5.29 -41.62
C TYR A 6 21.28 -4.87 -40.54
N GLY A 7 21.39 -3.56 -40.37
CA GLY A 7 22.32 -2.91 -39.45
C GLY A 7 21.86 -3.05 -37.99
N ILE A 8 22.83 -3.36 -37.13
CA ILE A 8 22.72 -3.31 -35.68
C ILE A 8 23.08 -1.87 -35.29
N MET A 9 22.10 -1.08 -34.83
CA MET A 9 22.36 0.24 -34.29
C MET A 9 22.44 0.15 -32.77
N VAL A 10 23.68 0.08 -32.27
CA VAL A 10 24.02 0.17 -30.84
C VAL A 10 23.98 1.64 -30.46
N GLN A 11 22.99 2.04 -29.67
CA GLN A 11 22.91 3.41 -29.15
C GLN A 11 23.74 3.54 -27.87
N SER A 12 24.98 3.96 -28.06
CA SER A 12 25.87 4.45 -27.01
C SER A 12 25.63 5.94 -26.77
N CYS A 13 25.25 6.33 -25.56
CA CYS A 13 25.43 7.70 -25.06
C CYS A 13 26.08 7.64 -23.68
N LYS A 14 27.40 7.75 -23.68
CA LYS A 14 28.23 8.05 -22.51
C LYS A 14 28.20 9.56 -22.33
N PHE A 15 27.72 10.05 -21.19
CA PHE A 15 28.05 11.40 -20.72
C PHE A 15 28.91 11.26 -19.46
N CYS A 16 30.11 11.82 -19.51
CA CYS A 16 31.05 11.95 -18.39
C CYS A 16 31.71 13.33 -18.44
N ALA A 17 31.97 13.85 -17.22
CA ALA A 17 32.82 15.00 -16.83
C ALA A 17 32.23 16.40 -17.10
N VAL A 18 31.82 17.21 -16.10
CA VAL A 18 32.51 17.82 -14.92
C VAL A 18 33.45 18.98 -15.29
N ILE A 19 33.04 20.24 -15.00
CA ILE A 19 33.85 21.46 -14.70
C ILE A 19 32.90 22.43 -13.93
N SER A 20 32.89 22.48 -12.59
CA SER A 20 33.70 23.28 -11.64
C SER A 20 33.38 24.79 -11.52
N ALA A 21 33.17 25.21 -10.26
CA ALA A 21 33.37 26.53 -9.65
C ALA A 21 32.18 27.54 -9.61
N LEU A 22 31.66 27.83 -8.41
CA LEU A 22 32.09 28.96 -7.58
C LEU A 22 31.39 28.94 -6.21
N SER A 23 32.18 28.96 -5.13
CA SER A 23 31.73 29.15 -3.75
C SER A 23 31.33 30.60 -3.51
N VAL A 24 30.20 30.84 -2.84
CA VAL A 24 29.98 32.05 -2.04
C VAL A 24 29.47 31.62 -0.66
N VAL A 25 30.35 31.82 0.31
CA VAL A 25 30.11 31.77 1.75
C VAL A 25 29.38 33.04 2.15
N LEU A 26 28.24 32.93 2.85
CA LEU A 26 27.75 34.00 3.72
C LEU A 26 27.20 33.34 5.00
N LEU A 27 28.07 33.36 6.02
CA LEU A 27 27.75 33.13 7.42
C LEU A 27 26.89 34.30 7.90
N THR A 28 25.68 34.04 8.39
CA THR A 28 24.98 34.97 9.27
C THR A 28 24.93 34.41 10.69
N ALA A 29 25.26 35.31 11.60
CA ALA A 29 25.68 35.10 12.97
C ALA A 29 24.70 34.31 13.86
N CYS A 30 25.31 33.57 14.79
CA CYS A 30 24.71 33.09 16.01
C CYS A 30 24.25 34.29 16.87
N ASN A 31 23.00 34.31 17.31
CA ASN A 31 22.64 35.01 18.54
C ASN A 31 22.51 33.95 19.63
N GLN A 32 23.52 33.90 20.51
CA GLN A 32 23.33 33.41 21.87
C GLN A 32 22.66 34.53 22.65
N ASP A 33 21.51 34.23 23.25
CA ASP A 33 21.15 34.92 24.48
C ASP A 33 20.90 33.87 25.54
N LYS A 34 21.61 34.02 26.65
CA LYS A 34 21.76 33.05 27.72
C LYS A 34 21.20 33.68 28.98
N ALA A 35 20.12 33.11 29.51
CA ALA A 35 19.70 33.37 30.89
C ALA A 35 18.93 32.15 31.44
N GLU A 36 19.63 31.31 32.19
CA GLU A 36 19.11 30.53 33.33
C GLU A 36 19.18 31.42 34.60
N PRO A 37 18.60 31.06 35.78
CA PRO A 37 18.16 29.72 36.26
C PRO A 37 16.73 29.74 36.88
N GLN A 38 16.07 28.62 37.21
CA GLN A 38 16.25 27.88 38.47
C GLN A 38 15.45 26.56 38.50
N ALA A 39 16.02 25.59 39.22
CA ALA A 39 15.64 24.19 39.34
C ALA A 39 14.37 23.90 40.18
N SER A 40 13.66 22.81 39.88
CA SER A 40 13.07 21.94 40.91
C SER A 40 12.65 20.55 40.38
N ASN A 41 13.40 19.55 40.86
CA ASN A 41 13.08 18.14 41.17
C ASN A 41 11.93 17.39 40.47
N VAL A 42 12.30 16.23 39.91
CA VAL A 42 11.46 15.11 39.41
C VAL A 42 10.93 14.28 40.61
N PRO A 43 9.77 13.57 40.50
CA PRO A 43 9.86 12.16 40.10
C PRO A 43 8.78 11.71 39.10
N GLU A 44 9.26 11.03 38.07
CA GLU A 44 8.75 9.79 37.47
C GLU A 44 7.26 9.44 37.67
N GLN A 45 6.48 9.58 36.62
CA GLN A 45 5.26 8.79 36.45
C GLN A 45 5.29 8.14 35.07
N THR A 46 5.60 6.85 35.09
CA THR A 46 5.50 5.89 33.99
C THR A 46 4.09 5.98 33.40
N THR A 47 3.94 6.76 32.34
CA THR A 47 2.78 6.67 31.47
C THR A 47 3.15 5.65 30.42
N ASN A 48 2.50 4.48 30.46
CA ASN A 48 2.51 3.52 29.36
C ASN A 48 2.15 4.29 28.09
N GLN A 49 3.16 4.61 27.28
CA GLN A 49 2.98 5.18 25.96
C GLN A 49 2.39 4.08 25.10
N THR A 50 1.05 3.99 25.07
CA THR A 50 0.37 3.51 23.88
C THR A 50 0.94 4.33 22.74
N ILE A 51 1.69 3.70 21.84
CA ILE A 51 2.15 4.32 20.60
C ILE A 51 0.90 4.58 19.77
N VAL A 52 0.21 5.68 20.08
CA VAL A 52 -0.73 6.29 19.15
C VAL A 52 0.17 6.79 18.04
N ASN A 53 0.20 6.07 16.92
CA ASN A 53 0.86 6.54 15.70
C ASN A 53 0.21 7.89 15.32
N THR A 54 0.70 9.01 15.83
CA THR A 54 0.17 10.34 15.54
C THR A 54 0.68 10.86 14.19
N THR A 55 0.69 9.99 13.17
CA THR A 55 0.90 10.44 11.79
C THR A 55 -0.26 11.36 11.39
N PRO A 56 0.02 12.59 10.92
CA PRO A 56 -1.00 13.51 10.45
C PRO A 56 -1.92 12.88 9.39
N ILE A 57 -3.19 13.27 9.38
CA ILE A 57 -4.20 12.75 8.43
C ILE A 57 -3.77 12.94 6.98
N ALA A 58 -3.08 14.04 6.65
CA ALA A 58 -2.57 14.29 5.31
C ALA A 58 -1.52 13.25 4.88
N GLU A 59 -0.61 12.89 5.79
CA GLU A 59 0.41 11.87 5.55
C GLU A 59 -0.22 10.49 5.43
N ARG A 60 -1.17 10.15 6.31
CA ARG A 60 -1.94 8.90 6.19
C ARG A 60 -2.72 8.81 4.88
N LYS A 61 -3.30 9.91 4.41
CA LYS A 61 -3.99 9.97 3.12
C LYS A 61 -3.04 9.75 1.95
N ALA A 62 -1.89 10.41 1.94
CA ALA A 62 -0.88 10.23 0.90
C ALA A 62 -0.45 8.75 0.83
N ASN A 63 -0.07 8.19 1.97
CA ASN A 63 0.31 6.77 2.06
C ASN A 63 -0.83 5.84 1.63
N ALA A 64 -2.07 6.08 2.06
CA ALA A 64 -3.20 5.24 1.68
C ALA A 64 -3.56 5.37 0.19
N GLN A 65 -3.41 6.55 -0.40
CA GLN A 65 -3.70 6.82 -1.81
C GLN A 65 -2.64 6.21 -2.74
N ASP A 66 -1.36 6.33 -2.38
CA ASP A 66 -0.25 5.78 -3.15
C ASP A 66 -0.28 4.24 -3.21
N ASN A 67 -0.95 3.61 -2.24
CA ASN A 67 -0.96 2.16 -2.07
C ASN A 67 -2.14 1.43 -2.72
N CYS A 68 -3.11 2.09 -3.37
CA CYS A 68 -4.23 1.43 -4.07
C CYS A 68 -4.17 1.72 -5.58
N PRO A 69 -4.17 0.72 -6.49
CA PRO A 69 -4.45 -0.71 -6.29
C PRO A 69 -3.26 -1.54 -5.79
N ARG A 70 -3.57 -2.63 -5.07
CA ARG A 70 -2.61 -3.49 -4.38
C ARG A 70 -2.36 -4.76 -5.18
N LEU A 71 -1.11 -4.94 -5.60
CA LEU A 71 -0.63 -6.24 -6.06
C LEU A 71 -0.40 -7.12 -4.83
N VAL A 72 -1.18 -8.18 -4.73
CA VAL A 72 -0.96 -9.19 -3.72
C VAL A 72 0.17 -10.09 -4.18
N GLN A 73 1.38 -9.81 -3.69
CA GLN A 73 2.46 -10.77 -3.75
C GLN A 73 2.25 -11.76 -2.61
N LYS A 74 1.84 -12.98 -2.99
CA LYS A 74 1.74 -14.12 -2.08
C LYS A 74 3.15 -14.49 -1.59
N LYS A 75 3.31 -14.83 -0.31
CA LYS A 75 4.56 -15.48 0.12
C LYS A 75 4.67 -16.82 -0.59
N VAL A 76 5.89 -17.22 -0.96
CA VAL A 76 6.16 -18.58 -1.43
C VAL A 76 5.59 -19.53 -0.35
N ASP A 77 4.75 -20.47 -0.77
CA ASP A 77 4.07 -21.47 0.08
C ASP A 77 2.90 -21.00 0.98
N SER A 78 2.48 -19.73 0.96
CA SER A 78 1.33 -19.26 1.77
C SER A 78 0.06 -19.10 0.93
N ASN A 79 -0.99 -19.87 1.14
CA ASN A 79 -2.28 -19.64 0.45
C ASN A 79 -3.08 -18.44 0.96
N GLN A 80 -2.58 -17.77 1.99
CA GLN A 80 -3.24 -16.65 2.65
C GLN A 80 -2.56 -15.32 2.35
N VAL A 81 -3.39 -14.29 2.25
CA VAL A 81 -3.05 -12.88 2.19
C VAL A 81 -3.64 -12.21 3.42
N LEU A 82 -2.81 -11.89 4.40
CA LEU A 82 -3.22 -11.14 5.59
C LEU A 82 -2.49 -9.80 5.61
N ARG A 83 -3.24 -8.69 5.61
CA ARG A 83 -2.67 -7.33 5.62
C ARG A 83 -3.46 -6.39 6.49
N GLN A 84 -2.76 -5.54 7.23
CA GLN A 84 -3.31 -4.36 7.87
C GLN A 84 -2.96 -3.15 7.01
N ASP A 85 -3.97 -2.42 6.56
CA ASP A 85 -3.84 -1.41 5.54
C ASP A 85 -4.83 -0.24 5.76
N SER A 86 -4.71 0.78 4.91
CA SER A 86 -5.59 1.95 4.92
C SER A 86 -6.10 2.27 3.51
N MET A 87 -7.31 2.83 3.41
CA MET A 87 -7.87 3.39 2.18
C MET A 87 -8.32 4.84 2.35
N ALA A 88 -7.92 5.71 1.43
CA ALA A 88 -8.38 7.11 1.34
C ALA A 88 -9.34 7.33 0.16
N GLY A 89 -9.29 6.50 -0.89
CA GLY A 89 -10.21 6.51 -2.04
C GLY A 89 -11.45 5.65 -1.82
N ASN A 90 -12.54 5.86 -2.57
CA ASN A 90 -13.82 5.18 -2.35
C ASN A 90 -13.73 3.66 -2.54
N THR A 91 -12.76 3.25 -3.34
CA THR A 91 -12.44 1.86 -3.58
C THR A 91 -10.95 1.59 -3.42
N CYS A 92 -10.61 0.34 -3.16
CA CYS A 92 -9.25 -0.17 -3.29
C CYS A 92 -9.33 -1.58 -3.90
N ASP A 93 -8.51 -1.85 -4.91
CA ASP A 93 -8.52 -3.13 -5.61
C ASP A 93 -7.32 -3.98 -5.19
N TYR A 94 -7.55 -5.27 -4.95
CA TYR A 94 -6.56 -6.31 -4.70
C TYR A 94 -6.53 -7.26 -5.89
N PHE A 95 -5.35 -7.49 -6.44
CA PHE A 95 -5.17 -8.39 -7.58
C PHE A 95 -4.59 -9.73 -7.12
N ILE A 96 -5.29 -10.82 -7.40
CA ILE A 96 -4.87 -12.21 -7.11
C ILE A 96 -4.89 -13.08 -8.37
N TYR A 97 -4.14 -14.17 -8.35
CA TYR A 97 -3.96 -15.09 -9.48
C TYR A 97 -4.14 -16.55 -9.02
N PRO A 98 -5.37 -16.95 -8.67
CA PRO A 98 -5.69 -18.34 -8.33
C PRO A 98 -5.72 -19.24 -9.57
N TYR A 99 -5.70 -20.55 -9.36
CA TYR A 99 -5.95 -21.55 -10.39
C TYR A 99 -7.44 -21.93 -10.45
N ILE A 100 -7.88 -22.42 -11.61
CA ILE A 100 -9.24 -22.99 -11.74
C ILE A 100 -9.41 -24.15 -10.75
N GLY A 101 -10.54 -24.14 -10.04
CA GLY A 101 -10.87 -25.10 -8.99
C GLY A 101 -10.51 -24.62 -7.58
N ASP A 102 -9.68 -23.58 -7.44
CA ASP A 102 -9.43 -22.97 -6.14
C ASP A 102 -10.72 -22.36 -5.59
N THR A 103 -10.84 -22.36 -4.26
CA THR A 103 -11.88 -21.63 -3.54
C THR A 103 -11.29 -20.40 -2.89
N ILE A 104 -11.82 -19.22 -3.22
CA ILE A 104 -11.46 -17.96 -2.59
C ILE A 104 -12.43 -17.70 -1.43
N GLN A 105 -11.86 -17.47 -0.25
CA GLN A 105 -12.55 -16.88 0.88
C GLN A 105 -11.91 -15.53 1.20
N ALA A 106 -12.71 -14.55 1.59
CA ALA A 106 -12.18 -13.23 1.89
C ALA A 106 -13.01 -12.54 2.98
N SER A 107 -12.32 -11.85 3.88
CA SER A 107 -12.93 -11.15 5.01
C SER A 107 -12.25 -9.79 5.24
N ILE A 108 -12.95 -8.89 5.92
CA ILE A 108 -12.46 -7.56 6.27
C ILE A 108 -12.91 -7.17 7.67
N SER A 109 -12.05 -6.46 8.41
CA SER A 109 -12.30 -6.11 9.81
C SER A 109 -13.24 -4.93 10.03
N ASP A 110 -13.49 -4.11 9.00
CA ASP A 110 -14.36 -2.91 9.08
C ASP A 110 -15.63 -3.17 8.26
N ASP A 111 -16.76 -3.29 8.95
CA ASP A 111 -18.07 -3.64 8.39
C ASP A 111 -18.65 -2.54 7.47
N ARG A 112 -18.09 -1.34 7.51
CA ARG A 112 -18.44 -0.24 6.58
C ARG A 112 -17.81 -0.42 5.21
N ILE A 113 -16.97 -1.44 5.02
CA ILE A 113 -16.32 -1.75 3.76
C ILE A 113 -16.92 -3.04 3.21
N ARG A 114 -17.56 -2.95 2.05
CA ARG A 114 -18.00 -4.11 1.28
C ARG A 114 -16.83 -4.72 0.51
N LEU A 115 -16.79 -6.04 0.49
CA LEU A 115 -15.79 -6.84 -0.21
C LEU A 115 -16.44 -7.64 -1.34
N SER A 116 -16.00 -7.43 -2.58
CA SER A 116 -16.57 -8.11 -3.74
C SER A 116 -15.50 -8.53 -4.75
N LEU A 117 -15.69 -9.64 -5.43
CA LEU A 117 -15.00 -9.93 -6.67
C LEU A 117 -15.68 -9.14 -7.79
N VAL A 118 -14.92 -8.39 -8.57
CA VAL A 118 -15.45 -7.59 -9.70
C VAL A 118 -14.91 -8.06 -11.06
N ARG A 119 -13.89 -8.94 -11.05
CA ARG A 119 -13.36 -9.61 -12.25
C ARG A 119 -12.76 -10.97 -11.89
N PRO A 120 -12.83 -11.96 -12.81
CA PRO A 120 -13.49 -11.91 -14.12
C PRO A 120 -15.02 -12.01 -14.03
N ASP A 121 -15.52 -12.46 -12.89
CA ASP A 121 -16.94 -12.54 -12.55
C ASP A 121 -17.25 -11.62 -11.37
N THR A 122 -18.53 -11.33 -11.17
CA THR A 122 -19.00 -10.60 -9.99
C THR A 122 -19.42 -11.59 -8.92
N HIS A 123 -18.90 -11.42 -7.71
CA HIS A 123 -19.28 -12.21 -6.53
C HIS A 123 -19.22 -11.32 -5.29
N ASP A 124 -20.23 -11.43 -4.43
CA ASP A 124 -20.23 -10.75 -3.14
C ASP A 124 -19.76 -11.73 -2.06
N PHE A 125 -18.67 -11.40 -1.37
CA PHE A 125 -18.13 -12.28 -0.33
C PHE A 125 -19.00 -12.33 0.93
N ALA A 126 -19.97 -11.42 1.08
CA ALA A 126 -21.01 -11.55 2.09
C ALA A 126 -21.91 -12.79 1.85
N ASN A 127 -21.97 -13.29 0.60
CA ASN A 127 -22.71 -14.49 0.23
C ASN A 127 -21.86 -15.78 0.30
N GLY A 128 -20.67 -15.70 0.90
CA GLY A 128 -19.77 -16.84 1.10
C GLY A 128 -18.61 -16.90 0.10
N SER A 129 -18.03 -18.08 -0.03
CA SER A 129 -16.83 -18.32 -0.83
C SER A 129 -17.09 -18.30 -2.34
N PHE A 130 -16.06 -18.01 -3.13
CA PHE A 130 -16.10 -18.05 -4.59
C PHE A 130 -15.25 -19.20 -5.15
N VAL A 131 -15.83 -20.04 -5.99
CA VAL A 131 -15.09 -21.09 -6.71
C VAL A 131 -14.57 -20.51 -8.03
N VAL A 132 -13.26 -20.64 -8.25
CA VAL A 132 -12.58 -20.10 -9.42
C VAL A 132 -12.89 -20.95 -10.65
N THR A 133 -13.54 -20.35 -11.65
CA THR A 133 -13.93 -21.00 -12.90
C THR A 133 -13.15 -20.52 -14.12
N LYS A 134 -12.37 -19.44 -13.99
CA LYS A 134 -11.63 -18.80 -15.07
C LYS A 134 -10.18 -18.58 -14.66
N ASN A 135 -9.27 -18.65 -15.63
CA ASN A 135 -7.86 -18.34 -15.40
C ASN A 135 -7.60 -16.84 -15.41
N GLY A 136 -6.48 -16.44 -14.81
CA GLY A 136 -5.93 -15.10 -14.90
C GLY A 136 -6.25 -14.22 -13.70
N ARG A 137 -6.16 -12.91 -13.91
CA ARG A 137 -6.26 -11.92 -12.83
C ARG A 137 -7.68 -11.82 -12.30
N HIS A 138 -7.83 -12.08 -11.01
CA HIS A 138 -9.03 -11.81 -10.24
C HIS A 138 -8.86 -10.49 -9.48
N VAL A 139 -9.93 -9.70 -9.40
CA VAL A 139 -9.91 -8.39 -8.75
C VAL A 139 -10.91 -8.41 -7.62
N ILE A 140 -10.40 -8.36 -6.39
CA ILE A 140 -11.20 -8.17 -5.18
C ILE A 140 -11.23 -6.68 -4.88
N ARG A 141 -12.41 -6.08 -4.84
CA ARG A 141 -12.64 -4.67 -4.57
C ARG A 141 -13.17 -4.48 -3.16
N LEU A 142 -12.53 -3.57 -2.44
CA LEU A 142 -13.02 -2.96 -1.21
C LEU A 142 -13.74 -1.69 -1.59
N GLU A 143 -14.93 -1.46 -1.05
CA GLU A 143 -15.73 -0.28 -1.31
C GLU A 143 -16.42 0.19 -0.04
N TYR A 144 -16.40 1.50 0.24
CA TYR A 144 -17.17 2.04 1.36
C TYR A 144 -18.68 1.92 1.10
N ASP A 145 -19.40 1.24 1.98
CA ASP A 145 -20.83 0.89 1.83
C ASP A 145 -21.60 1.11 3.14
N ALA A 146 -21.37 2.25 3.80
CA ALA A 146 -22.09 2.62 5.02
C ALA A 146 -22.79 3.99 4.89
N PHE A 147 -23.85 4.16 5.67
CA PHE A 147 -24.58 5.43 5.75
C PHE A 147 -23.71 6.54 6.35
N GLY A 148 -23.87 7.76 5.82
CA GLY A 148 -23.20 8.96 6.32
C GLY A 148 -21.90 9.30 5.60
N ARG A 149 -21.19 10.30 6.14
CA ARG A 149 -19.96 10.80 5.52
C ARG A 149 -18.81 9.83 5.77
N ARG A 150 -18.26 9.32 4.68
CA ARG A 150 -17.05 8.49 4.72
C ARG A 150 -15.89 9.20 5.44
N PRO A 151 -15.16 8.50 6.33
CA PRO A 151 -13.94 9.01 6.93
C PRO A 151 -12.88 9.39 5.88
N ALA A 152 -12.00 10.32 6.26
CA ALA A 152 -10.87 10.76 5.43
C ALA A 152 -9.91 9.61 5.06
N VAL A 153 -9.69 8.70 6.00
CA VAL A 153 -8.89 7.48 5.89
C VAL A 153 -9.62 6.42 6.69
N MET A 154 -9.67 5.20 6.17
CA MET A 154 -10.20 4.03 6.87
C MET A 154 -9.11 2.99 6.98
N ASP A 155 -8.81 2.58 8.21
CA ASP A 155 -7.86 1.51 8.52
C ASP A 155 -8.63 0.19 8.60
N TYR A 156 -8.08 -0.87 8.04
CA TYR A 156 -8.70 -2.18 8.00
C TYR A 156 -7.66 -3.30 7.97
N THR A 157 -8.06 -4.49 8.39
CA THR A 157 -7.36 -5.73 8.13
C THR A 157 -8.14 -6.52 7.09
N ILE A 158 -7.47 -6.99 6.05
CA ILE A 158 -8.03 -7.88 5.03
C ILE A 158 -7.35 -9.24 5.11
N GLU A 159 -8.17 -10.28 4.98
CA GLU A 159 -7.75 -11.66 4.85
C GLU A 159 -8.32 -12.23 3.55
N ILE A 160 -7.47 -12.85 2.73
CA ILE A 160 -7.88 -13.57 1.52
C ILE A 160 -7.20 -14.93 1.53
N ASP A 161 -8.00 -16.00 1.56
CA ASP A 161 -7.54 -17.37 1.49
C ASP A 161 -7.85 -17.95 0.11
N ILE A 162 -6.83 -18.53 -0.52
CA ILE A 162 -6.94 -19.23 -1.82
C ILE A 162 -6.70 -20.71 -1.57
N ILE A 163 -7.79 -21.46 -1.40
CA ILE A 163 -7.76 -22.86 -0.98
C ILE A 163 -7.75 -23.76 -2.22
N PRO A 164 -6.69 -24.54 -2.47
CA PRO A 164 -6.67 -25.47 -3.59
C PRO A 164 -7.75 -26.55 -3.46
N PRO A 165 -8.25 -27.10 -4.58
CA PRO A 165 -9.19 -28.20 -4.53
C PRO A 165 -8.58 -29.41 -3.82
N SER A 166 -9.39 -30.14 -3.04
CA SER A 166 -8.97 -31.41 -2.44
C SER A 166 -8.66 -32.44 -3.54
N PRO A 167 -7.57 -33.20 -3.44
CA PRO A 167 -7.22 -34.24 -4.39
C PRO A 167 -8.21 -35.41 -4.41
#